data_AF-A0A433P4I0-F1
#
_entry.id   AF-A0A433P4I0-F1
#
_cell.length_a   1.000
_cell.length_b   1.000
_cell.length_c   1.000
_cell.angle_alpha   90.00
_cell.angle_beta   90.00
_cell.angle_gamma   90.00
#
_symmetry.space_group_name_H-M   'P 1'
#
loop_
_entity.id
_entity.type
_entity.pdbx_description
1 polymer ?
#
loop_
_entity_poly.entity_id
_entity_poly.type
_entity_poly.pdbx_seq_one_letter_code
_entity_poly.pdbx_strand_id
1 'polypeptide(L)'
;MGPCVNSGSPLSPSSPPPRSLQAVMEKRRRRRESHNAVERRRRDNINEKIQELGQLLPEQLVDGANKPNKGAILRKSVDHIKTLQTEVNTYAYRVKELEAMLEKYRISGAIPPEANASQSTGSTAQQSGQSGLGSGLQGMQGLQISGPGGNANA
;
A
#
# COMPACT_ATOMS: atom_id res chain seq x y z
N MET A 1 54.18 59.38 53.83
CA MET A 1 52.81 58.84 53.89
C MET A 1 52.14 59.05 52.54
N GLY A 2 51.63 57.99 51.93
CA GLY A 2 50.92 58.00 50.64
C GLY A 2 50.72 56.56 50.15
N PRO A 3 49.51 55.98 50.20
CA PRO A 3 49.32 54.56 50.02
C PRO A 3 48.82 54.15 48.62
N CYS A 4 49.22 52.93 48.24
CA CYS A 4 48.48 51.88 47.55
C CYS A 4 47.83 52.16 46.19
N VAL A 5 48.49 51.64 45.14
CA VAL A 5 47.85 51.12 43.94
C VAL A 5 46.94 49.93 44.29
N ASN A 6 45.72 49.86 43.75
CA ASN A 6 45.12 48.56 43.47
C ASN A 6 44.07 48.59 42.34
N SER A 7 44.31 47.63 41.45
CA SER A 7 43.55 47.05 40.36
C SER A 7 42.03 47.29 40.27
N GLY A 8 41.60 47.72 39.09
CA GLY A 8 40.23 47.54 38.62
C GLY A 8 39.95 46.07 38.35
N SER A 9 39.12 45.44 39.19
CA SER A 9 38.55 44.13 38.92
C SER A 9 37.52 44.22 37.80
N PRO A 10 37.57 43.35 36.77
CA PRO A 10 36.49 43.26 35.80
C PRO A 10 35.27 42.62 36.46
N LEU A 11 34.17 43.37 36.53
CA LEU A 11 32.88 42.84 36.95
C LEU A 11 32.47 41.73 35.95
N SER A 12 32.33 40.51 36.47
CA SER A 12 31.86 39.31 35.76
C SER A 12 30.60 39.56 34.93
N PRO A 13 30.40 38.84 33.81
CA PRO A 13 29.18 38.92 33.03
C PRO A 13 27.99 38.48 33.90
N SER A 14 27.04 39.39 34.08
CA SER A 14 25.76 39.16 34.72
C SER A 14 25.12 37.89 34.15
N SER A 15 24.83 36.93 35.02
CA SER A 15 24.00 35.78 34.68
C SER A 15 22.66 36.28 34.13
N PRO A 16 22.11 35.65 33.07
CA PRO A 16 20.82 36.05 32.54
C PRO A 16 19.76 35.94 33.65
N PRO A 17 18.81 36.89 33.74
CA PRO A 17 17.80 36.89 34.79
C PRO A 17 17.07 35.54 34.78
N PRO A 18 16.77 34.95 35.95
CA PRO A 18 16.06 33.68 36.01
C PRO A 18 14.73 33.87 35.28
N ARG A 19 14.57 33.24 34.11
CA ARG A 19 13.27 33.10 33.46
C ARG A 19 12.29 32.69 34.56
N SER A 20 11.18 33.42 34.71
CA SER A 20 10.25 33.17 35.81
C SER A 20 10.04 31.67 35.97
N LEU A 21 10.16 31.15 37.20
CA LEU A 21 10.07 29.71 37.46
C LEU A 21 8.83 29.12 36.77
N GLN A 22 7.75 29.91 36.73
CA GLN A 22 6.53 29.67 35.96
C GLN A 22 6.77 29.48 34.46
N ALA A 23 7.51 30.35 33.76
CA ALA A 23 7.85 30.18 32.35
C ALA A 23 8.71 28.93 32.08
N VAL A 24 9.61 28.58 32.99
CA VAL A 24 10.41 27.33 32.89
C VAL A 24 9.53 26.10 33.06
N MET A 25 8.62 26.11 34.05
CA MET A 25 7.66 25.03 34.27
C MET A 25 6.67 24.90 33.10
N GLU A 26 6.19 26.00 32.56
CA GLU A 26 5.30 26.04 31.40
C GLU A 26 5.99 25.50 30.15
N LYS A 27 7.26 25.88 29.90
CA LYS A 27 8.06 25.31 28.81
C LYS A 27 8.25 23.80 28.97
N ARG A 28 8.49 23.31 30.19
CA ARG A 28 8.57 21.86 30.48
C ARG A 28 7.23 21.15 30.29
N ARG A 29 6.12 21.79 30.65
CA ARG A 29 4.76 21.27 30.43
C ARG A 29 4.47 21.10 28.95
N ARG A 30 4.69 22.14 28.14
CA ARG A 30 4.48 22.11 26.67
C ARG A 30 5.29 21.01 25.98
N ARG A 31 6.55 20.80 26.40
CA ARG A 31 7.38 19.71 25.87
C ARG A 31 6.78 18.33 26.15
N ARG A 32 6.28 18.10 27.37
CA ARG A 32 5.62 16.85 27.74
C ARG A 32 4.32 16.64 26.97
N GLU A 33 3.51 17.68 26.82
CA GLU A 33 2.26 17.61 26.06
C GLU A 33 2.51 17.30 24.59
N SER A 34 3.48 17.98 23.97
CA SER A 34 3.90 17.70 22.60
C SER A 34 4.37 16.25 22.45
N HIS A 35 5.21 15.77 23.37
CA HIS A 35 5.67 14.38 23.36
C HIS A 35 4.51 13.39 23.50
N ASN A 36 3.60 13.62 24.45
CA ASN A 36 2.44 12.78 24.67
C ASN A 36 1.49 12.74 23.47
N ALA A 37 1.33 13.86 22.76
CA ALA A 37 0.52 13.94 21.56
C ALA A 37 1.12 13.11 20.42
N VAL A 38 2.44 13.18 20.23
CA VAL A 38 3.16 12.36 19.23
C VAL A 38 3.01 10.88 19.52
N GLU A 39 3.24 10.46 20.77
CA GLU A 39 3.12 9.04 21.13
C GLU A 39 1.68 8.54 21.02
N ARG A 40 0.68 9.38 21.36
CA ARG A 40 -0.73 9.02 21.13
C ARG A 40 -0.99 8.77 19.65
N ARG A 41 -0.58 9.67 18.77
CA ARG A 41 -0.73 9.50 17.31
C ARG A 41 -0.04 8.24 16.80
N ARG A 42 1.16 7.93 17.30
CA ARG A 42 1.87 6.68 16.96
C ARG A 42 1.04 5.45 17.35
N ARG A 43 0.51 5.42 18.58
CA ARG A 43 -0.33 4.31 19.05
C ARG A 43 -1.61 4.17 18.24
N ASP A 44 -2.25 5.28 17.90
CA ASP A 44 -3.47 5.28 17.11
C ASP A 44 -3.20 4.74 15.69
N ASN A 45 -2.12 5.17 15.05
CA ASN A 45 -1.72 4.65 13.74
C ASN A 45 -1.45 3.13 13.77
N ILE A 46 -0.76 2.62 14.80
CA ILE A 46 -0.55 1.18 14.97
C ILE A 46 -1.90 0.45 15.13
N ASN A 47 -2.81 1.01 15.93
CA ASN A 47 -4.13 0.40 16.15
C ASN A 47 -4.98 0.39 14.88
N GLU A 48 -4.92 1.45 14.08
CA GLU A 48 -5.57 1.53 12.78
C GLU A 48 -5.05 0.45 11.84
N LYS A 49 -3.73 0.29 11.72
CA LYS A 49 -3.13 -0.75 10.86
C LYS A 49 -3.49 -2.17 11.30
N ILE A 50 -3.55 -2.42 12.61
CA ILE A 50 -4.02 -3.72 13.12
C ILE A 50 -5.49 -3.95 12.77
N GLN A 51 -6.35 -2.93 12.83
CA GLN A 51 -7.76 -3.06 12.46
C GLN A 51 -7.95 -3.27 10.96
N GLU A 52 -7.21 -2.53 10.13
CA GLU A 52 -7.19 -2.67 8.67
C GLU A 52 -6.79 -4.09 8.25
N LEU A 53 -5.71 -4.63 8.85
CA LEU A 53 -5.33 -6.03 8.65
C LEU A 53 -6.47 -7.00 8.99
N GLY A 54 -7.21 -6.74 10.07
CA GLY A 54 -8.36 -7.55 10.46
C GLY A 54 -9.50 -7.56 9.42
N GLN A 55 -9.68 -6.47 8.67
CA GLN A 55 -10.71 -6.37 7.63
C GLN A 55 -10.31 -7.04 6.31
N LEU A 56 -9.00 -7.16 6.06
CA LEU A 56 -8.47 -7.86 4.88
C LEU A 56 -8.46 -9.38 5.05
N LEU A 57 -8.68 -9.88 6.27
CA LEU A 57 -8.75 -11.31 6.52
C LEU A 57 -10.09 -11.90 6.04
N PRO A 58 -10.10 -13.16 5.55
CA PRO A 58 -11.33 -13.86 5.21
C PRO A 58 -12.29 -13.92 6.41
N GLU A 59 -13.57 -13.70 6.19
CA GLU A 59 -14.59 -13.62 7.27
C GLU A 59 -14.64 -14.89 8.14
N GLN A 60 -14.46 -16.05 7.51
CA GLN A 60 -14.31 -17.36 8.18
C GLN A 60 -13.11 -17.47 9.13
N LEU A 61 -12.14 -16.57 8.99
CA LEU A 61 -10.97 -16.46 9.86
C LEU A 61 -11.19 -15.46 10.99
N VAL A 62 -12.24 -14.64 11.00
CA VAL A 62 -12.46 -13.61 12.03
C VAL A 62 -13.73 -13.97 12.80
N ASP A 63 -13.61 -14.22 14.10
CA ASP A 63 -14.77 -14.61 14.93
C ASP A 63 -15.76 -13.44 15.02
N GLY A 64 -16.77 -13.41 14.16
CA GLY A 64 -17.66 -12.27 13.92
C GLY A 64 -18.50 -11.81 15.12
N ALA A 65 -18.51 -12.58 16.21
CA ALA A 65 -19.24 -12.24 17.43
C ALA A 65 -18.44 -11.40 18.43
N ASN A 66 -17.10 -11.32 18.31
CA ASN A 66 -16.26 -10.68 19.32
C ASN A 66 -15.31 -9.64 18.72
N LYS A 67 -14.99 -8.60 19.51
CA LYS A 67 -13.94 -7.63 19.15
C LYS A 67 -12.65 -8.40 18.84
N PRO A 68 -12.14 -8.36 17.59
CA PRO A 68 -11.08 -9.26 17.19
C PRO A 68 -9.80 -8.97 17.98
N ASN A 69 -9.23 -10.01 18.58
CA ASN A 69 -8.03 -9.89 19.41
C ASN A 69 -6.84 -9.47 18.53
N LYS A 70 -6.13 -8.38 18.90
CA LYS A 70 -4.96 -7.88 18.15
C LYS A 70 -3.92 -8.96 17.84
N GLY A 71 -3.63 -9.84 18.81
CA GLY A 71 -2.67 -10.93 18.59
C GLY A 71 -3.18 -12.00 17.63
N ALA A 72 -4.50 -12.25 17.62
CA ALA A 72 -5.12 -13.16 16.66
C ALA A 72 -5.13 -12.56 15.25
N ILE A 73 -5.46 -11.28 15.10
CA ILE A 73 -5.40 -10.58 13.80
C ILE A 73 -3.99 -10.69 13.22
N LEU A 74 -2.96 -10.36 14.00
CA LEU A 74 -1.58 -10.41 13.53
C LEU A 74 -1.16 -11.82 13.07
N ARG A 75 -1.44 -12.85 13.89
CA ARG A 75 -1.12 -14.24 13.54
C ARG A 75 -1.84 -14.69 12.27
N LYS A 76 -3.17 -14.51 12.24
CA LYS A 76 -4.01 -14.90 11.10
C LYS A 76 -3.61 -14.15 9.82
N SER A 77 -3.21 -12.88 9.93
CA SER A 77 -2.70 -12.09 8.80
C SER A 77 -1.43 -12.68 8.22
N VAL A 78 -0.47 -13.07 9.07
CA VAL A 78 0.78 -13.71 8.63
C VAL A 78 0.50 -15.03 7.92
N ASP A 79 -0.38 -15.86 8.48
CA ASP A 79 -0.74 -17.14 7.88
C ASP A 79 -1.46 -16.95 6.54
N HIS A 80 -2.39 -16.00 6.46
CA HIS A 80 -3.11 -15.71 5.22
C HIS A 80 -2.18 -15.20 4.12
N ILE A 81 -1.20 -14.34 4.43
CA ILE A 81 -0.19 -13.88 3.46
C ILE A 81 0.62 -15.06 2.90
N LYS A 82 0.99 -16.04 3.73
CA LYS A 82 1.70 -17.25 3.26
C LYS A 82 0.83 -18.09 2.34
N THR A 83 -0.45 -18.23 2.66
CA THR A 83 -1.41 -18.90 1.79
C THR A 83 -1.52 -18.19 0.44
N LEU A 84 -1.72 -16.86 0.44
CA LEU A 84 -1.78 -16.06 -0.78
C LEU A 84 -0.51 -16.17 -1.63
N GLN A 85 0.68 -16.16 -1.01
CA GLN A 85 1.94 -16.38 -1.72
C GLN A 85 1.99 -17.76 -2.38
N THR A 86 1.51 -18.78 -1.69
CA THR A 86 1.42 -20.15 -2.24
C THR A 86 0.44 -20.20 -3.40
N GLU A 87 -0.75 -19.62 -3.26
CA GLU A 87 -1.77 -19.57 -4.31
C GLU A 87 -1.27 -18.82 -5.55
N VAL A 88 -0.64 -17.66 -5.39
CA VAL A 88 -0.04 -16.90 -6.49
C VAL A 88 0.98 -17.74 -7.24
N ASN A 89 1.85 -18.47 -6.53
CA ASN A 89 2.82 -19.36 -7.15
C ASN A 89 2.11 -20.50 -7.92
N THR A 90 1.10 -21.14 -7.31
CA THR A 90 0.31 -22.19 -7.95
C THR A 90 -0.38 -21.68 -9.22
N TYR A 91 -0.99 -20.50 -9.17
CA TYR A 91 -1.60 -19.87 -10.35
C TYR A 91 -0.57 -19.57 -11.43
N ALA A 92 0.62 -19.06 -11.07
CA ALA A 92 1.69 -18.83 -12.03
C ALA A 92 2.15 -20.12 -12.74
N TYR A 93 2.30 -21.23 -12.00
CA TYR A 93 2.59 -22.53 -12.59
C TYR A 93 1.46 -23.01 -13.52
N ARG A 94 0.21 -22.86 -13.08
CA ARG A 94 -0.95 -23.30 -13.86
C ARG A 94 -1.10 -22.50 -15.15
N VAL A 95 -0.90 -21.18 -15.10
CA VAL A 95 -0.90 -20.32 -16.28
C VAL A 95 0.17 -20.78 -17.28
N LYS A 96 1.41 -20.98 -16.81
CA LYS A 96 2.51 -21.46 -17.67
C LYS A 96 2.23 -22.83 -18.28
N GLU A 97 1.64 -23.75 -17.52
CA GLU A 97 1.25 -25.06 -18.01
C GLU A 97 0.17 -24.96 -19.10
N LEU A 98 -0.86 -24.14 -18.88
CA LEU A 98 -1.93 -23.91 -19.84
C LEU A 98 -1.41 -23.25 -21.13
N GLU A 99 -0.52 -22.26 -21.00
CA GLU A 99 0.17 -21.63 -22.15
C GLU A 99 0.96 -22.66 -22.95
N ALA A 100 1.71 -23.56 -22.28
CA ALA A 100 2.46 -24.62 -22.95
C ALA A 100 1.54 -25.65 -23.63
N MET A 101 0.39 -25.97 -23.03
CA MET A 101 -0.61 -26.84 -23.67
C MET A 101 -1.19 -26.18 -24.92
N LEU A 102 -1.58 -24.90 -24.84
CA LEU A 102 -2.09 -24.15 -25.99
C LEU A 102 -1.07 -24.09 -27.13
N GLU A 103 0.22 -23.88 -26.81
CA GLU A 103 1.27 -23.89 -27.83
C GLU A 103 1.40 -25.25 -28.51
N LYS A 104 1.28 -26.36 -27.77
CA LYS A 104 1.25 -27.70 -28.36
C LYS A 104 0.07 -27.90 -29.31
N TYR A 105 -1.12 -27.43 -28.94
CA TYR A 105 -2.31 -27.49 -29.81
C TYR A 105 -2.21 -26.57 -31.03
N ARG A 106 -1.53 -25.43 -30.91
CA ARG A 106 -1.24 -24.52 -32.02
C ARG A 106 -0.32 -25.18 -33.05
N ILE A 107 0.74 -25.85 -32.58
CA ILE A 107 1.72 -26.54 -33.44
C ILE A 107 1.13 -27.82 -34.06
N SER A 108 0.25 -28.54 -33.35
CA SER A 108 -0.40 -29.74 -33.88
C SER A 108 -1.49 -29.47 -34.93
N GLY A 109 -1.75 -28.20 -35.28
CA GLY A 109 -2.68 -27.83 -36.36
C GLY A 109 -4.15 -28.07 -36.02
N ALA A 110 -4.51 -28.27 -34.75
CA ALA A 110 -5.87 -28.57 -34.31
C ALA A 110 -6.70 -27.29 -34.02
N ILE A 111 -6.49 -26.24 -34.81
CA ILE A 111 -7.35 -25.05 -34.83
C ILE A 111 -8.10 -25.08 -36.16
N PRO A 112 -9.42 -25.37 -36.18
CA PRO A 112 -10.24 -25.20 -37.38
C PRO A 112 -10.09 -23.75 -37.86
N PRO A 113 -9.90 -23.50 -39.17
CA PRO A 113 -9.93 -22.14 -39.66
C PRO A 113 -11.30 -21.56 -39.32
N GLU A 114 -11.34 -20.37 -38.73
CA GLU A 114 -12.56 -19.59 -38.68
C GLU A 114 -13.13 -19.56 -40.10
N ALA A 115 -14.29 -20.20 -40.28
CA ALA A 115 -15.04 -20.11 -41.50
C ALA A 115 -15.43 -18.63 -41.67
N ASN A 116 -14.74 -17.98 -42.60
CA ASN A 116 -15.15 -16.74 -43.21
C ASN A 116 -16.63 -16.84 -43.62
N ALA A 117 -17.53 -16.27 -42.82
CA ALA A 117 -18.90 -15.99 -43.23
C ALA A 117 -18.98 -14.54 -43.71
N SER A 118 -18.27 -14.23 -44.79
CA SER A 118 -18.56 -13.05 -45.60
C SER A 118 -19.48 -13.44 -46.76
N GLN A 119 -20.63 -12.76 -46.82
CA GLN A 119 -21.46 -12.44 -48.00
C GLN A 119 -22.74 -13.28 -48.28
N SER A 120 -23.84 -12.52 -48.27
CA SER A 120 -24.89 -12.44 -49.30
C SER A 120 -25.74 -13.68 -49.60
N THR A 121 -26.96 -13.67 -49.06
CA THR A 121 -28.17 -13.96 -49.88
C THR A 121 -29.20 -12.87 -49.60
N GLY A 122 -29.75 -12.31 -50.67
CA GLY A 122 -30.65 -11.16 -50.60
C GLY A 122 -32.08 -11.54 -50.24
N SER A 123 -32.80 -10.49 -49.83
CA SER A 123 -34.24 -10.23 -50.08
C SER A 123 -35.26 -11.24 -49.53
N THR A 124 -35.95 -10.86 -48.45
CA THR A 124 -37.44 -10.85 -48.37
C THR A 124 -37.88 -10.03 -47.16
N ALA A 125 -39.00 -9.32 -47.34
CA ALA A 125 -39.48 -8.16 -46.63
C ALA A 125 -40.07 -8.39 -45.21
N GLN A 126 -40.23 -7.24 -44.54
CA GLN A 126 -41.31 -6.88 -43.59
C GLN A 126 -41.22 -7.27 -42.11
N GLN A 127 -40.89 -6.23 -41.32
CA GLN A 127 -41.73 -5.62 -40.29
C GLN A 127 -41.36 -5.82 -38.81
N SER A 128 -41.07 -4.66 -38.19
CA SER A 128 -41.28 -4.23 -36.80
C SER A 128 -40.48 -4.87 -35.66
N GLY A 129 -39.75 -4.00 -34.93
CA GLY A 129 -39.82 -4.02 -33.47
C GLY A 129 -38.50 -4.10 -32.71
N GLN A 130 -38.05 -2.93 -32.25
CA GLN A 130 -37.38 -2.67 -30.97
C GLN A 130 -35.91 -3.01 -30.70
N SER A 131 -35.35 -2.08 -29.91
CA SER A 131 -34.16 -2.08 -29.06
C SER A 131 -32.78 -2.14 -29.72
N GLY A 132 -32.24 -0.94 -29.96
CA GLY A 132 -30.81 -0.72 -30.08
C GLY A 132 -30.09 -0.81 -28.74
N LEU A 133 -28.93 -1.43 -28.76
CA LEU A 133 -27.76 -1.09 -27.95
C LEU A 133 -26.53 -1.31 -28.84
N GLY A 134 -25.99 -0.21 -29.34
CA GLY A 134 -24.77 -0.18 -30.14
C GLY A 134 -23.58 0.31 -29.31
N SER A 135 -22.41 -0.18 -29.73
CA SER A 135 -21.06 0.42 -29.57
C SER A 135 -20.42 0.30 -28.18
N GLY A 136 -19.16 -0.11 -28.02
CA GLY A 136 -18.13 -0.41 -29.00
C GLY A 136 -16.86 -0.87 -28.28
N LEU A 137 -16.15 -1.79 -28.93
CA LEU A 137 -14.75 -2.12 -28.68
C LEU A 137 -13.87 -0.95 -29.12
N GLN A 138 -13.00 -0.45 -28.24
CA GLN A 138 -11.82 0.29 -28.65
C GLN A 138 -10.68 0.03 -27.65
N GLY A 139 -9.63 -0.63 -28.14
CA GLY A 139 -8.42 -0.89 -27.38
C GLY A 139 -7.42 0.26 -27.40
N MET A 140 -6.50 0.27 -26.44
CA MET A 140 -5.19 0.94 -26.46
C MET A 140 -4.31 0.23 -25.42
N GLN A 141 -3.40 -0.65 -25.86
CA GLN A 141 -1.96 -0.43 -26.03
C GLN A 141 -1.12 -0.45 -24.74
N GLY A 142 -0.44 -1.59 -24.53
CA GLY A 142 0.99 -1.73 -24.24
C GLY A 142 1.64 -0.92 -23.13
N LEU A 143 1.87 -1.54 -21.97
CA LEU A 143 2.97 -1.17 -21.08
C LEU A 143 4.14 -2.15 -21.27
N GLN A 144 5.23 -1.68 -21.85
CA GLN A 144 6.52 -2.37 -21.88
C GLN A 144 7.16 -2.27 -20.48
N ILE A 145 7.40 -3.42 -19.85
CA ILE A 145 8.23 -3.52 -18.64
C ILE A 145 9.68 -3.81 -19.05
N SER A 146 10.52 -2.77 -19.10
CA SER A 146 11.97 -2.92 -19.21
C SER A 146 12.55 -3.39 -17.86
N GLY A 147 13.29 -4.50 -17.90
CA GLY A 147 13.94 -5.10 -16.74
C GLY A 147 15.12 -4.28 -16.18
N PRO A 148 15.61 -4.64 -14.97
CA PRO A 148 16.55 -3.81 -14.22
C PRO A 148 17.98 -3.97 -14.73
N GLY A 149 18.59 -2.83 -15.09
CA GLY A 149 20.04 -2.70 -15.27
C GLY A 149 20.74 -2.82 -13.93
N GLY A 150 21.68 -3.76 -13.84
CA GLY A 150 22.60 -3.89 -12.72
C GLY A 150 23.49 -2.65 -12.61
N ASN A 151 23.63 -2.14 -11.39
CA ASN A 151 24.68 -1.21 -11.04
C ASN A 151 25.59 -1.88 -10.01
N ALA A 152 26.76 -2.30 -10.49
CA ALA A 152 27.91 -2.60 -9.67
C ALA A 152 28.65 -1.28 -9.39
N ASN A 153 28.73 -0.90 -8.12
CA ASN A 153 29.76 -0.04 -7.54
C ASN A 153 29.94 -0.55 -6.10
N ALA A 154 31.10 -1.13 -5.80
CA ALA A 154 32.30 -0.43 -5.30
C ALA A 154 32.21 -0.17 -3.80
#